data_AF-A0A9X1UCZ6-F1
#
_entry.id   AF-A0A9X1UCZ6-F1
#
_cell.length_a   1.000
_cell.length_b   1.000
_cell.length_c   1.000
_cell.angle_alpha   90.00
_cell.angle_beta   90.00
_cell.angle_gamma   90.00
#
_symmetry.space_group_name_H-M   'P 1'
#
loop_
_entity.id
_entity.type
_entity.pdbx_description
1 polymer ?
#
loop_
_entity_poly.entity_id
_entity_poly.type
_entity_poly.pdbx_seq_one_letter_code
_entity_poly.pdbx_strand_id
1 'polypeptide(L)'
;MHALVAAMMALFIAVTPRAAGAGDLSIAPTDMKAIGTVDARFQSYNVEMVEVTGGRFWKPYARTRRAFDERDRYSERAPIDLANARLRRLAAALSPAYLRVSGTWANTAFFADAPRKPPPGFDSVLSRDQWRGVIDFARAVDAEILTSFAISSGSRDANGLWRPDQAQHLIDVTRALGGRIAAAEFMNEPTLSASNGAPAGYDANGYGRDFGVFRDWMSRAAPETLIVGPSSAGDVASPSGPGITTRDLLAASGPGLDRFSYHHYNAVSPRCGGRDDPSQVLSEEWLARTDATLAIYRDLRDEFEPGKPIWLTETADAACGGNPWDKTFLDTFRYLDQLGRLSRAGVQAVMHNTLAASDYGLLDEKTFRPRPNYWGALLWHRLMGTTVLDASVAAASGFHVHAHCHPALHGAVTLLAINISHDASHSLAVPLPSSRYTLGSTRLQAPTVQLNGHTLALTASGKMPNLIDRPMAAGSVRLAPETITFLVIPAAANAACF
;
A
#
# COMPACT_ATOMS: atom_id res chain seq x y z
N MET A 1 85.24 13.89 -19.37
CA MET A 1 84.07 14.68 -18.91
C MET A 1 82.97 14.51 -19.94
N HIS A 2 81.76 14.16 -19.48
CA HIS A 2 80.51 13.91 -20.23
C HIS A 2 80.29 12.48 -20.73
N ALA A 3 79.42 11.81 -19.96
CA ALA A 3 78.97 10.44 -20.10
C ALA A 3 77.78 10.33 -21.07
N LEU A 4 77.73 9.23 -21.81
CA LEU A 4 76.53 8.73 -22.48
C LEU A 4 75.59 8.13 -21.43
N VAL A 5 74.30 8.45 -21.50
CA VAL A 5 73.23 7.69 -20.84
C VAL A 5 72.19 7.32 -21.89
N ALA A 6 72.00 6.00 -22.05
CA ALA A 6 71.04 5.37 -22.95
C ALA A 6 69.63 5.40 -22.34
N ALA A 7 68.62 5.62 -23.19
CA ALA A 7 67.22 5.58 -22.83
C ALA A 7 66.71 4.14 -22.74
N MET A 8 66.06 3.79 -21.62
CA MET A 8 65.35 2.53 -21.42
C MET A 8 63.86 2.86 -21.19
N MET A 9 63.02 2.62 -22.19
CA MET A 9 61.56 2.67 -22.04
C MET A 9 61.10 1.38 -21.37
N ALA A 10 60.57 1.48 -20.14
CA ALA A 10 59.88 0.38 -19.47
C ALA A 10 58.40 0.37 -19.89
N LEU A 11 57.98 -0.72 -20.56
CA LEU A 11 56.59 -0.98 -20.91
C LEU A 11 55.86 -1.50 -19.66
N PHE A 12 55.07 -0.63 -19.01
CA PHE A 12 54.19 -1.05 -17.92
C PHE A 12 52.96 -1.76 -18.51
N ILE A 13 52.93 -3.09 -18.40
CA ILE A 13 51.71 -3.87 -18.59
C ILE A 13 50.82 -3.62 -17.37
N ALA A 14 49.79 -2.80 -17.54
CA ALA A 14 48.72 -2.66 -16.55
C ALA A 14 47.91 -3.96 -16.52
N VAL A 15 48.24 -4.85 -15.59
CA VAL A 15 47.36 -5.95 -15.21
C VAL A 15 46.20 -5.34 -14.44
N THR A 16 45.06 -5.19 -15.10
CA THR A 16 43.81 -4.87 -14.42
C THR A 16 43.44 -6.05 -13.52
N PRO A 17 43.16 -5.84 -12.23
CA PRO A 17 42.67 -6.93 -11.39
C PRO A 17 41.29 -7.30 -11.92
N ARG A 18 41.18 -8.54 -12.43
CA ARG A 18 39.91 -9.19 -12.71
C ARG A 18 39.14 -9.20 -11.40
N ALA A 19 38.06 -8.44 -11.31
CA ALA A 19 37.12 -8.52 -10.21
C ALA A 19 36.78 -10.01 -10.01
N ALA A 20 37.13 -10.56 -8.85
CA ALA A 20 36.68 -11.87 -8.45
C ALA A 20 35.15 -11.81 -8.45
N GLY A 21 34.53 -12.48 -9.42
CA GLY A 21 33.07 -12.54 -9.48
C GLY A 21 32.57 -13.21 -8.21
N ALA A 22 31.77 -12.49 -7.42
CA ALA A 22 30.88 -13.15 -6.48
C ALA A 22 30.08 -14.18 -7.28
N GLY A 23 30.12 -15.45 -6.86
CA GLY A 23 29.36 -16.51 -7.53
C GLY A 23 27.88 -16.15 -7.61
N ASP A 24 27.20 -16.64 -8.64
CA ASP A 24 25.76 -16.41 -8.82
C ASP A 24 25.00 -16.82 -7.56
N LEU A 25 24.04 -15.99 -7.14
CA LEU A 25 23.09 -16.38 -6.09
C LEU A 25 22.25 -17.55 -6.63
N SER A 26 22.08 -18.61 -5.87
CA SER A 26 21.31 -19.79 -6.31
C SER A 26 19.99 -19.90 -5.57
N ILE A 27 18.99 -20.47 -6.24
CA ILE A 27 17.66 -20.79 -5.70
C ILE A 27 17.36 -22.27 -5.91
N ALA A 28 16.53 -22.84 -5.03
CA ALA A 28 15.99 -24.18 -5.16
C ALA A 28 14.45 -24.15 -5.12
N PRO A 29 13.76 -23.76 -6.21
CA PRO A 29 12.31 -23.56 -6.22
C PRO A 29 11.49 -24.75 -5.73
N THR A 30 11.93 -25.97 -6.05
CA THR A 30 11.27 -27.22 -5.62
C THR A 30 11.30 -27.42 -4.10
N ASP A 31 12.38 -26.96 -3.44
CA ASP A 31 12.64 -27.20 -2.02
C ASP A 31 12.21 -26.05 -1.10
N MET A 32 11.84 -24.88 -1.67
CA MET A 32 11.39 -23.72 -0.91
C MET A 32 10.25 -24.09 0.03
N LYS A 33 10.37 -23.72 1.30
CA LYS A 33 9.37 -24.04 2.34
C LYS A 33 8.29 -22.98 2.38
N ALA A 34 7.04 -23.40 2.53
CA ALA A 34 5.98 -22.47 2.91
C ALA A 34 6.24 -21.95 4.33
N ILE A 35 6.20 -20.63 4.47
CA ILE A 35 6.41 -19.92 5.74
C ILE A 35 5.14 -19.24 6.25
N GLY A 36 4.08 -19.23 5.43
CA GLY A 36 2.78 -18.72 5.83
C GLY A 36 1.86 -18.51 4.65
N THR A 37 0.71 -17.92 4.93
CA THR A 37 -0.27 -17.47 3.94
C THR A 37 -0.63 -16.02 4.19
N VAL A 38 -1.05 -15.34 3.13
CA VAL A 38 -1.71 -14.05 3.20
C VAL A 38 -3.17 -14.16 2.74
N ASP A 39 -3.99 -13.15 3.06
CA ASP A 39 -5.37 -13.11 2.59
C ASP A 39 -5.42 -13.09 1.05
N ALA A 40 -6.48 -13.64 0.45
CA ALA A 40 -6.68 -13.54 -1.00
C ALA A 40 -6.76 -12.08 -1.48
N ARG A 41 -7.16 -11.17 -0.58
CA ARG A 41 -7.23 -9.71 -0.76
C ARG A 41 -5.99 -9.00 -0.20
N PHE A 42 -4.84 -9.69 -0.09
CA PHE A 42 -3.62 -9.10 0.48
C PHE A 42 -3.24 -7.76 -0.16
N GLN A 43 -3.27 -7.69 -1.50
CA GLN A 43 -3.10 -6.44 -2.22
C GLN A 43 -4.45 -5.74 -2.33
N SER A 44 -4.60 -4.64 -1.60
CA SER A 44 -5.84 -3.87 -1.50
C SER A 44 -5.58 -2.38 -1.66
N TYR A 45 -6.64 -1.58 -1.67
CA TYR A 45 -6.52 -0.14 -1.89
C TYR A 45 -7.61 0.65 -1.18
N ASN A 46 -7.31 1.92 -0.96
CA ASN A 46 -8.23 2.88 -0.38
C ASN A 46 -8.89 3.71 -1.48
N VAL A 47 -10.12 4.15 -1.22
CA VAL A 47 -10.75 5.32 -1.83
C VAL A 47 -11.11 6.22 -0.67
N GLU A 48 -10.53 7.41 -0.59
CA GLU A 48 -10.74 8.30 0.55
C GLU A 48 -12.21 8.72 0.66
N MET A 49 -12.73 8.91 1.87
CA MET A 49 -14.11 9.34 2.08
C MET A 49 -14.39 10.66 1.33
N VAL A 50 -13.40 11.56 1.27
CA VAL A 50 -13.51 12.81 0.50
C VAL A 50 -13.59 12.61 -1.01
N GLU A 51 -13.03 11.51 -1.55
CA GLU A 51 -13.24 11.16 -2.95
C GLU A 51 -14.73 10.82 -3.18
N VAL A 52 -15.37 10.14 -2.23
CA VAL A 52 -16.79 9.76 -2.32
C VAL A 52 -17.72 10.94 -2.06
N THR A 53 -17.45 11.75 -1.04
CA THR A 53 -18.31 12.89 -0.67
C THR A 53 -18.08 14.11 -1.54
N GLY A 54 -16.91 14.22 -2.17
CA GLY A 54 -16.37 15.49 -2.68
C GLY A 54 -15.85 16.38 -1.55
N GLY A 55 -15.08 17.40 -1.92
CA GLY A 55 -14.53 18.40 -0.99
C GLY A 55 -13.07 18.77 -1.30
N ARG A 56 -12.47 19.55 -0.39
CA ARG A 56 -11.07 19.95 -0.48
C ARG A 56 -10.15 18.77 -0.17
N PHE A 57 -9.25 18.44 -1.08
CA PHE A 57 -8.25 17.40 -0.88
C PHE A 57 -6.91 17.74 -1.54
N TRP A 58 -5.87 16.95 -1.28
CA TRP A 58 -4.48 17.28 -1.64
C TRP A 58 -4.32 17.70 -3.10
N LYS A 59 -3.77 18.89 -3.33
CA LYS A 59 -3.59 19.44 -4.67
C LYS A 59 -2.41 18.74 -5.35
N PRO A 60 -2.54 18.23 -6.59
CA PRO A 60 -1.42 17.63 -7.31
C PRO A 60 -0.26 18.60 -7.47
N TYR A 61 0.98 18.11 -7.41
CA TYR A 61 2.14 18.95 -7.70
C TYR A 61 2.10 19.45 -9.15
N ALA A 62 2.42 20.73 -9.34
CA ALA A 62 2.53 21.33 -10.66
C ALA A 62 3.58 20.58 -11.50
N ARG A 63 3.35 20.50 -12.81
CA ARG A 63 4.32 19.91 -13.75
C ARG A 63 5.53 20.81 -14.00
N THR A 64 5.44 22.09 -13.61
CA THR A 64 6.50 23.08 -13.73
C THR A 64 7.30 23.16 -12.44
N ARG A 65 8.60 23.50 -12.52
CA ARG A 65 9.51 23.70 -11.36
C ARG A 65 9.13 24.88 -10.45
N ARG A 66 7.91 25.42 -10.55
CA ARG A 66 7.48 26.50 -9.67
C ARG A 66 7.41 25.94 -8.25
N ALA A 67 7.99 26.65 -7.30
CA ALA A 67 7.97 26.23 -5.89
C ALA A 67 6.53 25.94 -5.47
N PHE A 68 6.34 24.83 -4.76
CA PHE A 68 5.05 24.49 -4.18
C PHE A 68 4.68 25.55 -3.14
N ASP A 69 3.46 26.08 -3.22
CA ASP A 69 2.95 27.00 -2.20
C ASP A 69 2.35 26.19 -1.05
N GLU A 70 3.07 26.16 0.08
CA GLU A 70 2.63 25.49 1.31
C GLU A 70 1.32 26.06 1.89
N ARG A 71 0.84 27.20 1.40
CA ARG A 71 -0.46 27.79 1.78
C ARG A 71 -1.62 27.33 0.88
N ASP A 72 -1.34 26.78 -0.31
CA ASP A 72 -2.33 26.35 -1.31
C ASP A 72 -2.21 24.83 -1.57
N ARG A 73 -2.42 24.05 -0.50
CA ARG A 73 -2.18 22.60 -0.47
C ARG A 73 -3.37 21.75 -0.91
N TYR A 74 -4.54 22.36 -1.03
CA TYR A 74 -5.80 21.67 -1.30
C TYR A 74 -6.53 22.27 -2.49
N SER A 75 -7.17 21.43 -3.29
CA SER A 75 -8.09 21.83 -4.34
C SER A 75 -9.47 21.21 -4.11
N GLU A 76 -10.52 21.93 -4.48
CA GLU A 76 -11.88 21.39 -4.50
C GLU A 76 -12.02 20.23 -5.48
N ARG A 77 -12.76 19.21 -5.08
CA ARG A 77 -13.05 18.01 -5.88
C ARG A 77 -14.53 17.70 -5.86
N ALA A 78 -15.07 17.35 -7.02
CA ALA A 78 -16.36 16.71 -7.10
C ALA A 78 -16.27 15.25 -6.60
N PRO A 79 -17.39 14.65 -6.14
CA PRO A 79 -17.48 13.22 -5.91
C PRO A 79 -16.94 12.40 -7.09
N ILE A 80 -16.16 11.37 -6.80
CA ILE A 80 -15.63 10.45 -7.81
C ILE A 80 -16.77 9.66 -8.46
N ASP A 81 -16.73 9.56 -9.79
CA ASP A 81 -17.64 8.71 -10.56
C ASP A 81 -17.21 7.23 -10.45
N LEU A 82 -17.70 6.54 -9.42
CA LEU A 82 -17.48 5.11 -9.24
C LEU A 82 -18.24 4.23 -10.26
N ALA A 83 -19.08 4.80 -11.12
CA ALA A 83 -19.67 4.09 -12.26
C ALA A 83 -18.77 4.09 -13.49
N ASN A 84 -17.68 4.87 -13.48
CA ASN A 84 -16.79 5.02 -14.61
C ASN A 84 -16.24 3.67 -15.10
N ALA A 85 -16.53 3.33 -16.36
CA ALA A 85 -16.18 2.03 -16.93
C ALA A 85 -14.67 1.76 -17.01
N ARG A 86 -13.84 2.81 -17.16
CA ARG A 86 -12.38 2.65 -17.13
C ARG A 86 -11.92 2.37 -15.69
N LEU A 87 -12.38 3.14 -14.72
CA LEU A 87 -12.04 2.93 -13.30
C LEU A 87 -12.40 1.51 -12.86
N ARG A 88 -13.64 1.07 -13.11
CA ARG A 88 -14.09 -0.30 -12.79
C ARG A 88 -13.24 -1.38 -13.47
N ARG A 89 -12.90 -1.22 -14.75
CA ARG A 89 -12.05 -2.19 -15.47
C ARG A 89 -10.66 -2.31 -14.86
N LEU A 90 -10.08 -1.18 -14.45
CA LEU A 90 -8.74 -1.15 -13.87
C LEU A 90 -8.74 -1.72 -12.45
N ALA A 91 -9.72 -1.33 -11.64
CA ALA A 91 -9.91 -1.89 -10.30
C ALA A 91 -10.21 -3.40 -10.33
N ALA A 92 -11.08 -3.86 -11.24
CA ALA A 92 -11.37 -5.28 -11.43
C ALA A 92 -10.16 -6.13 -11.85
N ALA A 93 -9.12 -5.50 -12.42
CA ALA A 93 -7.89 -6.20 -12.78
C ALA A 93 -6.96 -6.46 -11.59
N LEU A 94 -7.24 -5.84 -10.44
CA LEU A 94 -6.52 -6.00 -9.17
C LEU A 94 -7.30 -6.87 -8.16
N SER A 95 -8.40 -7.49 -8.59
CA SER A 95 -9.36 -8.19 -7.72
C SER A 95 -9.08 -9.68 -7.55
N PRO A 96 -9.37 -10.28 -6.38
CA PRO A 96 -10.15 -9.71 -5.28
C PRO A 96 -9.34 -8.74 -4.41
N ALA A 97 -10.03 -7.75 -3.83
CA ALA A 97 -9.41 -6.75 -2.95
C ALA A 97 -10.34 -6.33 -1.80
N TYR A 98 -9.78 -5.74 -0.75
CA TYR A 98 -10.52 -4.83 0.13
C TYR A 98 -10.54 -3.44 -0.50
N LEU A 99 -11.71 -2.81 -0.43
CA LEU A 99 -11.90 -1.40 -0.72
C LEU A 99 -12.13 -0.69 0.61
N ARG A 100 -11.11 -0.01 1.12
CA ARG A 100 -11.27 0.84 2.31
C ARG A 100 -11.80 2.21 1.91
N VAL A 101 -12.99 2.56 2.37
CA VAL A 101 -13.59 3.89 2.24
C VAL A 101 -13.58 4.58 3.60
N SER A 102 -12.51 5.32 3.88
CA SER A 102 -12.28 5.94 5.19
C SER A 102 -11.36 7.18 5.07
N GLY A 103 -10.28 7.26 5.83
CA GLY A 103 -9.41 8.43 5.93
C GLY A 103 -9.97 9.52 6.83
N THR A 104 -9.22 10.61 7.00
CA THR A 104 -9.55 11.68 7.97
C THR A 104 -10.97 12.23 7.80
N TRP A 105 -11.47 12.31 6.56
CA TRP A 105 -12.81 12.83 6.27
C TRP A 105 -13.95 11.93 6.76
N ALA A 106 -13.71 10.63 7.00
CA ALA A 106 -14.71 9.74 7.56
C ALA A 106 -15.07 10.09 9.01
N ASN A 107 -14.12 10.65 9.76
CA ASN A 107 -14.33 11.03 11.16
C ASN A 107 -15.40 12.13 11.33
N THR A 108 -15.72 12.90 10.28
CA THR A 108 -16.64 14.03 10.31
C THR A 108 -17.75 13.97 9.24
N ALA A 109 -17.93 12.81 8.59
CA ALA A 109 -18.94 12.63 7.54
C ALA A 109 -20.32 12.27 8.10
N PHE A 110 -21.34 13.07 7.77
CA PHE A 110 -22.74 12.79 8.11
C PHE A 110 -23.41 11.92 7.04
N PHE A 111 -24.08 10.84 7.41
CA PHE A 111 -24.82 10.03 6.45
C PHE A 111 -26.26 10.54 6.27
N ALA A 112 -26.67 10.77 5.02
CA ALA A 112 -28.00 11.32 4.71
C ALA A 112 -28.69 10.57 3.55
N ASP A 113 -30.01 10.41 3.63
CA ASP A 113 -30.79 9.83 2.53
C ASP A 113 -30.78 10.68 1.25
N ALA A 114 -30.61 11.99 1.38
CA ALA A 114 -30.55 12.93 0.27
C ALA A 114 -29.42 13.95 0.46
N PRO A 115 -28.85 14.50 -0.63
CA PRO A 115 -27.84 15.57 -0.55
C PRO A 115 -28.37 16.77 0.25
N ARG A 116 -27.56 17.24 1.21
CA ARG A 116 -27.89 18.37 2.08
C ARG A 116 -26.64 19.05 2.58
N LYS A 117 -26.81 20.18 3.26
CA LYS A 117 -25.72 20.77 4.05
C LYS A 117 -25.40 19.86 5.26
N PRO A 118 -24.11 19.71 5.62
CA PRO A 118 -23.72 19.03 6.84
C PRO A 118 -24.42 19.67 8.05
N PRO A 119 -25.06 18.89 8.95
CA PRO A 119 -25.52 19.41 10.22
C PRO A 119 -24.35 19.89 11.11
N PRO A 120 -24.63 20.69 12.16
CA PRO A 120 -23.60 21.12 13.10
C PRO A 120 -22.79 19.94 13.66
N GLY A 121 -21.47 20.11 13.70
CA GLY A 121 -20.53 19.09 14.16
C GLY A 121 -20.12 18.04 13.12
N PHE A 122 -20.55 18.20 11.86
CA PHE A 122 -20.06 17.43 10.71
C PHE A 122 -19.53 18.37 9.64
N ASP A 123 -18.53 17.94 8.86
CA ASP A 123 -17.91 18.77 7.81
C ASP A 123 -18.40 18.40 6.41
N SER A 124 -18.85 17.16 6.22
CA SER A 124 -19.28 16.63 4.92
C SER A 124 -20.55 15.79 5.04
N VAL A 125 -21.16 15.50 3.89
CA VAL A 125 -22.31 14.61 3.79
C VAL A 125 -21.98 13.46 2.83
N LEU A 126 -22.11 12.24 3.32
CA LEU A 126 -22.19 11.03 2.52
C LEU A 126 -23.68 10.77 2.22
N SER A 127 -24.09 11.01 0.98
CA SER A 127 -25.47 10.72 0.57
C SER A 127 -25.68 9.22 0.31
N ARG A 128 -26.93 8.76 0.42
CA ARG A 128 -27.35 7.40 0.06
C ARG A 128 -26.92 7.00 -1.35
N ASP A 129 -26.99 7.91 -2.32
CA ASP A 129 -26.61 7.60 -3.71
C ASP A 129 -25.09 7.49 -3.90
N GLN A 130 -24.31 8.32 -3.20
CA GLN A 130 -22.86 8.15 -3.16
C GLN A 130 -22.47 6.81 -2.51
N TRP A 131 -23.11 6.44 -1.40
CA TRP A 131 -22.87 5.15 -0.75
C TRP A 131 -23.32 3.95 -1.59
N ARG A 132 -24.45 4.07 -2.30
CA ARG A 132 -24.85 3.08 -3.31
C ARG A 132 -23.80 2.93 -4.40
N GLY A 133 -23.20 4.03 -4.84
CA GLY A 133 -22.07 4.03 -5.77
C GLY A 133 -20.87 3.23 -5.26
N VAL A 134 -20.56 3.32 -3.97
CA VAL A 134 -19.52 2.49 -3.32
C VAL A 134 -19.90 1.01 -3.36
N ILE A 135 -21.13 0.66 -2.97
CA ILE A 135 -21.62 -0.74 -2.97
C ILE A 135 -21.58 -1.33 -4.38
N ASP A 136 -22.08 -0.60 -5.37
CA ASP A 136 -22.13 -1.07 -6.76
C ASP A 136 -20.73 -1.16 -7.37
N PHE A 137 -19.81 -0.28 -6.99
CA PHE A 137 -18.41 -0.38 -7.39
C PHE A 137 -17.74 -1.59 -6.78
N ALA A 138 -17.85 -1.78 -5.46
CA ALA A 138 -17.31 -2.94 -4.77
C ALA A 138 -17.81 -4.25 -5.39
N ARG A 139 -19.11 -4.35 -5.67
CA ARG A 139 -19.71 -5.50 -6.38
C ARG A 139 -19.14 -5.68 -7.80
N ALA A 140 -18.99 -4.60 -8.56
CA ALA A 140 -18.50 -4.66 -9.94
C ALA A 140 -17.02 -5.05 -10.06
N VAL A 141 -16.26 -4.92 -8.99
CA VAL A 141 -14.82 -5.18 -8.95
C VAL A 141 -14.44 -6.26 -7.94
N ASP A 142 -15.38 -7.10 -7.50
CA ASP A 142 -15.12 -8.16 -6.51
C ASP A 142 -14.29 -7.67 -5.29
N ALA A 143 -14.73 -6.54 -4.73
CA ALA A 143 -14.13 -5.96 -3.55
C ALA A 143 -15.03 -6.07 -2.32
N GLU A 144 -14.39 -6.24 -1.16
CA GLU A 144 -15.05 -6.21 0.15
C GLU A 144 -14.85 -4.85 0.81
N ILE A 145 -15.94 -4.25 1.29
CA ILE A 145 -15.91 -2.90 1.85
C ILE A 145 -15.36 -2.93 3.28
N LEU A 146 -14.33 -2.13 3.52
CA LEU A 146 -13.93 -1.68 4.86
C LEU A 146 -14.29 -0.19 4.99
N THR A 147 -14.87 0.23 6.12
CA THR A 147 -15.14 1.66 6.39
C THR A 147 -14.82 2.01 7.84
N SER A 148 -14.81 3.30 8.17
CA SER A 148 -14.85 3.79 9.55
C SER A 148 -16.05 4.71 9.77
N PHE A 149 -16.30 5.09 11.02
CA PHE A 149 -17.45 5.92 11.39
C PHE A 149 -17.05 7.32 11.83
N ALA A 150 -18.03 8.23 11.76
CA ALA A 150 -17.86 9.58 12.26
C ALA A 150 -17.79 9.58 13.80
N ILE A 151 -16.85 10.34 14.34
CA ILE A 151 -16.58 10.47 15.78
C ILE A 151 -16.60 11.92 16.28
N SER A 152 -16.87 12.84 15.36
CA SER A 152 -16.94 14.29 15.56
C SER A 152 -17.96 14.72 16.61
N SER A 153 -17.98 16.00 16.95
CA SER A 153 -18.95 16.57 17.90
C SER A 153 -20.41 16.35 17.49
N GLY A 154 -20.70 16.22 16.19
CA GLY A 154 -22.04 15.92 15.69
C GLY A 154 -22.53 14.50 16.04
N SER A 155 -21.61 13.58 16.32
CA SER A 155 -21.89 12.18 16.67
C SER A 155 -21.97 11.95 18.19
N ARG A 156 -22.24 13.01 18.96
CA ARG A 156 -22.20 13.01 20.43
C ARG A 156 -23.55 13.34 21.03
N ASP A 157 -23.91 12.66 22.12
CA ASP A 157 -25.05 13.04 22.96
C ASP A 157 -24.76 14.28 23.82
N ALA A 158 -25.75 14.71 24.62
CA ALA A 158 -25.63 15.88 25.48
C ALA A 158 -24.54 15.72 26.57
N ASN A 159 -24.12 14.49 26.88
CA ASN A 159 -23.07 14.17 27.84
C ASN A 159 -21.70 13.97 27.17
N GLY A 160 -21.60 14.13 25.84
CA GLY A 160 -20.38 13.92 25.08
C GLY A 160 -20.07 12.45 24.76
N LEU A 161 -21.01 11.53 24.99
CA LEU A 161 -20.85 10.11 24.62
C LEU A 161 -21.07 9.92 23.12
N TRP A 162 -20.26 9.08 22.48
CA TRP A 162 -20.47 8.74 21.08
C TRP A 162 -21.80 8.00 20.91
N ARG A 163 -22.57 8.39 19.89
CA ARG A 163 -23.83 7.74 19.53
C ARG A 163 -23.65 6.93 18.24
N PRO A 164 -24.13 5.67 18.21
CA PRO A 164 -24.07 4.85 17.01
C PRO A 164 -25.16 5.17 15.99
N ASP A 165 -25.99 6.22 16.16
CA ASP A 165 -27.17 6.45 15.31
C ASP A 165 -26.83 6.64 13.82
N GLN A 166 -25.77 7.39 13.52
CA GLN A 166 -25.28 7.57 12.15
C GLN A 166 -24.69 6.27 11.57
N ALA A 167 -23.93 5.55 12.39
CA ALA A 167 -23.32 4.28 12.00
C ALA A 167 -24.40 3.21 11.75
N GLN A 168 -25.42 3.15 12.60
CA GLN A 168 -26.60 2.29 12.45
C GLN A 168 -27.34 2.61 11.15
N HIS A 169 -27.58 3.89 10.88
CA HIS A 169 -28.26 4.29 9.66
C HIS A 169 -27.49 3.85 8.40
N LEU A 170 -26.16 4.01 8.40
CA LEU A 170 -25.31 3.55 7.30
C LEU A 170 -25.38 2.02 7.11
N ILE A 171 -25.32 1.24 8.20
CA ILE A 171 -25.43 -0.23 8.15
C ILE A 171 -26.80 -0.66 7.61
N ASP A 172 -27.88 -0.07 8.10
CA ASP A 172 -29.24 -0.41 7.69
C ASP A 172 -29.47 -0.11 6.20
N VAL A 173 -29.00 1.05 5.73
CA VAL A 173 -29.06 1.38 4.31
C VAL A 173 -28.15 0.48 3.48
N THR A 174 -26.97 0.10 3.97
CA THR A 174 -26.11 -0.85 3.27
C THR A 174 -26.84 -2.17 3.00
N ARG A 175 -27.51 -2.71 4.02
CA ARG A 175 -28.31 -3.94 3.90
C ARG A 175 -29.50 -3.76 2.97
N ALA A 176 -30.23 -2.66 3.09
CA ALA A 176 -31.37 -2.36 2.23
C ALA A 176 -30.97 -2.21 0.75
N LEU A 177 -29.73 -1.83 0.47
CA LEU A 177 -29.16 -1.75 -0.88
C LEU A 177 -28.52 -3.08 -1.35
N GLY A 178 -28.61 -4.15 -0.55
CA GLY A 178 -28.00 -5.44 -0.85
C GLY A 178 -26.47 -5.41 -0.86
N GLY A 179 -25.87 -4.49 -0.10
CA GLY A 179 -24.44 -4.41 0.16
C GLY A 179 -24.04 -5.09 1.46
N ARG A 180 -22.73 -5.19 1.69
CA ARG A 180 -22.14 -5.69 2.93
C ARG A 180 -20.89 -4.88 3.27
N ILE A 181 -20.74 -4.52 4.54
CA ILE A 181 -19.48 -4.06 5.11
C ILE A 181 -18.79 -5.31 5.67
N ALA A 182 -17.60 -5.63 5.17
CA ALA A 182 -16.85 -6.82 5.60
C ALA A 182 -16.04 -6.55 6.88
N ALA A 183 -15.58 -5.31 7.03
CA ALA A 183 -14.80 -4.86 8.17
C ALA A 183 -15.13 -3.41 8.51
N ALA A 184 -15.07 -3.07 9.80
CA ALA A 184 -15.25 -1.70 10.25
C ALA A 184 -14.21 -1.30 11.30
N GLU A 185 -13.68 -0.09 11.13
CA GLU A 185 -12.86 0.60 12.11
C GLU A 185 -13.73 1.58 12.90
N PHE A 186 -13.42 1.79 14.19
CA PHE A 186 -14.17 2.78 14.97
C PHE A 186 -13.97 4.20 14.40
N MET A 187 -12.71 4.58 14.15
CA MET A 187 -12.33 5.87 13.59
C MET A 187 -10.98 5.77 12.86
N ASN A 188 -10.67 6.78 12.05
CA ASN A 188 -9.40 6.92 11.37
C ASN A 188 -8.35 7.65 12.24
N GLU A 189 -7.14 7.08 12.36
CA GLU A 189 -5.96 7.68 12.98
C GLU A 189 -6.18 8.30 14.37
N PRO A 190 -6.67 7.53 15.36
CA PRO A 190 -6.95 8.05 16.70
C PRO A 190 -5.75 8.70 17.41
N THR A 191 -4.50 8.34 17.07
CA THR A 191 -3.27 8.99 17.57
C THR A 191 -3.13 10.45 17.12
N LEU A 192 -3.91 10.87 16.11
CA LEU A 192 -3.96 12.24 15.58
C LEU A 192 -5.27 12.97 15.98
N SER A 193 -5.90 12.58 17.09
CA SER A 193 -7.20 13.10 17.55
C SER A 193 -7.30 14.63 17.58
N ALA A 194 -6.19 15.31 17.87
CA ALA A 194 -6.12 16.78 17.92
C ALA A 194 -6.41 17.48 16.58
N SER A 195 -6.26 16.77 15.46
CA SER A 195 -6.37 17.36 14.11
C SER A 195 -7.15 16.51 13.11
N ASN A 196 -7.77 15.41 13.53
CA ASN A 196 -8.44 14.46 12.64
C ASN A 196 -9.97 14.51 12.70
N GLY A 197 -10.55 15.51 13.37
CA GLY A 197 -12.01 15.68 13.49
C GLY A 197 -12.60 15.20 14.82
N ALA A 198 -11.80 14.67 15.75
CA ALA A 198 -12.27 14.35 17.10
C ALA A 198 -12.67 15.60 17.91
N PRO A 199 -13.57 15.46 18.91
CA PRO A 199 -13.91 16.57 19.79
C PRO A 199 -12.68 17.16 20.49
N ALA A 200 -12.75 18.45 20.84
CA ALA A 200 -11.69 19.09 21.60
C ALA A 200 -11.43 18.34 22.92
N GLY A 201 -10.16 18.05 23.22
CA GLY A 201 -9.76 17.33 24.43
C GLY A 201 -10.00 15.81 24.38
N TYR A 202 -10.27 15.23 23.21
CA TYR A 202 -10.40 13.78 23.07
C TYR A 202 -9.08 13.07 23.41
N ASP A 203 -9.11 12.23 24.43
CA ASP A 203 -7.98 11.50 25.00
C ASP A 203 -8.17 9.97 24.92
N ALA A 204 -7.22 9.19 25.45
CA ALA A 204 -7.30 7.74 25.46
C ALA A 204 -8.51 7.21 26.24
N ASN A 205 -8.91 7.85 27.34
CA ASN A 205 -10.10 7.46 28.11
C ASN A 205 -11.38 7.69 27.30
N GLY A 206 -11.46 8.81 26.58
CA GLY A 206 -12.53 9.10 25.63
C GLY A 206 -12.62 8.03 24.54
N TYR A 207 -11.46 7.65 23.97
CA TYR A 207 -11.38 6.56 23.01
C TYR A 207 -11.86 5.23 23.59
N GLY A 208 -11.33 4.79 24.74
CA GLY A 208 -11.69 3.52 25.35
C GLY A 208 -13.18 3.41 25.66
N ARG A 209 -13.76 4.48 26.22
CA ARG A 209 -15.20 4.56 26.50
C ARG A 209 -16.04 4.44 25.22
N ASP A 210 -15.71 5.20 24.18
CA ASP A 210 -16.50 5.18 22.94
C ASP A 210 -16.29 3.90 22.13
N PHE A 211 -15.07 3.37 22.13
CA PHE A 211 -14.75 2.08 21.52
C PHE A 211 -15.54 0.94 22.18
N GLY A 212 -15.73 1.00 23.51
CA GLY A 212 -16.63 0.09 24.22
C GLY A 212 -18.07 0.15 23.68
N VAL A 213 -18.61 1.36 23.49
CA VAL A 213 -19.94 1.56 22.88
C VAL A 213 -19.98 1.00 21.46
N PHE A 214 -18.96 1.27 20.65
CA PHE A 214 -18.82 0.77 19.29
C PHE A 214 -18.80 -0.76 19.22
N ARG A 215 -17.95 -1.42 20.01
CA ARG A 215 -17.84 -2.88 20.07
C ARG A 215 -19.15 -3.53 20.48
N ASP A 216 -19.77 -3.02 21.55
CA ASP A 216 -21.04 -3.55 22.03
C ASP A 216 -22.15 -3.37 20.98
N TRP A 217 -22.19 -2.21 20.33
CA TRP A 217 -23.13 -1.95 19.25
C TRP A 217 -22.91 -2.88 18.05
N MET A 218 -21.68 -3.02 17.55
CA MET A 218 -21.33 -3.89 16.42
C MET A 218 -21.76 -5.34 16.65
N SER A 219 -21.57 -5.87 17.86
CA SER A 219 -21.97 -7.25 18.21
C SER A 219 -23.47 -7.54 18.02
N ARG A 220 -24.32 -6.49 18.10
CA ARG A 220 -25.77 -6.60 17.89
C ARG A 220 -26.18 -6.16 16.50
N ALA A 221 -25.60 -5.06 16.05
CA ALA A 221 -26.00 -4.39 14.81
C ALA A 221 -25.46 -5.10 13.59
N ALA A 222 -24.23 -5.63 13.60
CA ALA A 222 -23.59 -6.32 12.49
C ALA A 222 -22.54 -7.35 12.93
N PRO A 223 -22.96 -8.45 13.59
CA PRO A 223 -22.06 -9.48 14.10
C PRO A 223 -21.21 -10.18 13.02
N GLU A 224 -21.58 -10.05 11.75
CA GLU A 224 -20.87 -10.58 10.58
C GLU A 224 -19.73 -9.68 10.07
N THR A 225 -19.61 -8.46 10.60
CA THR A 225 -18.60 -7.47 10.21
C THR A 225 -17.41 -7.57 11.17
N LEU A 226 -16.20 -7.69 10.63
CA LEU A 226 -14.99 -7.72 11.43
C LEU A 226 -14.73 -6.38 12.10
N ILE A 227 -14.40 -6.39 13.39
CA ILE A 227 -13.89 -5.21 14.10
C ILE A 227 -12.38 -5.10 13.84
N VAL A 228 -11.97 -4.01 13.20
CA VAL A 228 -10.58 -3.74 12.82
C VAL A 228 -10.10 -2.48 13.55
N GLY A 229 -8.89 -2.49 14.09
CA GLY A 229 -8.38 -1.34 14.84
C GLY A 229 -7.00 -1.58 15.44
N PRO A 230 -6.36 -0.57 16.03
CA PRO A 230 -6.91 0.77 16.27
C PRO A 230 -6.73 1.74 15.08
N SER A 231 -6.13 1.33 13.97
CA SER A 231 -5.93 2.17 12.78
C SER A 231 -5.08 3.42 13.08
N SER A 232 -4.05 3.23 13.91
CA SER A 232 -3.16 4.30 14.36
C SER A 232 -2.14 4.68 13.29
N ALA A 233 -1.79 5.96 13.25
CA ALA A 233 -0.70 6.47 12.43
C ALA A 233 0.48 6.84 13.34
N GLY A 234 1.55 6.04 13.23
CA GLY A 234 2.72 6.10 14.11
C GLY A 234 2.44 5.79 15.59
N ASP A 235 3.51 5.56 16.35
CA ASP A 235 3.46 5.36 17.81
C ASP A 235 4.24 6.46 18.57
N VAL A 236 4.33 7.64 17.96
CA VAL A 236 4.91 8.83 18.60
C VAL A 236 3.77 9.77 18.94
N ALA A 237 3.64 10.10 20.22
CA ALA A 237 2.71 11.11 20.71
C ALA A 237 2.83 12.40 19.89
N SER A 238 1.70 12.90 19.37
CA SER A 238 1.69 14.15 18.62
C SER A 238 2.25 15.29 19.47
N PRO A 239 3.30 16.03 19.03
CA PRO A 239 3.85 17.15 19.78
C PRO A 239 2.91 18.36 19.85
N SER A 240 1.80 18.35 19.11
CA SER A 240 0.84 19.46 18.99
C SER A 240 -0.55 19.18 19.59
N GLY A 241 -0.73 18.09 20.35
CA GLY A 241 -2.01 17.72 20.97
C GLY A 241 -1.86 16.87 22.24
N PRO A 242 -2.96 16.39 22.86
CA PRO A 242 -2.87 15.35 23.89
C PRO A 242 -2.15 14.17 23.24
N GLY A 243 -0.96 13.87 23.73
CA GLY A 243 -0.03 12.92 23.12
C GLY A 243 -0.49 11.48 23.28
N ILE A 244 -1.58 11.09 22.61
CA ILE A 244 -2.13 9.72 22.67
C ILE A 244 -1.22 8.80 21.86
N THR A 245 -0.67 7.78 22.52
CA THR A 245 0.07 6.70 21.86
C THR A 245 -0.86 5.54 21.48
N THR A 246 -0.41 4.64 20.60
CA THR A 246 -1.19 3.44 20.27
C THR A 246 -1.38 2.56 21.51
N ARG A 247 -0.35 2.49 22.36
CA ARG A 247 -0.42 1.80 23.66
C ARG A 247 -1.53 2.35 24.54
N ASP A 248 -1.67 3.68 24.65
CA ASP A 248 -2.72 4.29 25.49
C ASP A 248 -4.13 3.92 24.98
N LEU A 249 -4.31 3.93 23.65
CA LEU A 249 -5.58 3.55 23.02
C LEU A 249 -5.95 2.11 23.36
N LEU A 250 -5.01 1.17 23.18
CA LEU A 250 -5.21 -0.25 23.42
C LEU A 250 -5.45 -0.56 24.91
N ALA A 251 -4.70 0.10 25.80
CA ALA A 251 -4.89 -0.04 27.24
C ALA A 251 -6.28 0.46 27.67
N ALA A 252 -6.77 1.56 27.07
CA ALA A 252 -8.07 2.11 27.40
C ALA A 252 -9.24 1.35 26.78
N SER A 253 -9.10 0.80 25.57
CA SER A 253 -10.18 0.06 24.89
C SER A 253 -10.35 -1.38 25.38
N GLY A 254 -9.27 -1.96 25.91
CA GLY A 254 -9.18 -3.38 26.19
C GLY A 254 -9.26 -4.23 24.92
N PRO A 255 -9.26 -5.57 25.06
CA PRO A 255 -9.30 -6.48 23.93
C PRO A 255 -10.67 -6.46 23.22
N GLY A 256 -10.72 -6.95 21.99
CA GLY A 256 -11.97 -7.10 21.23
C GLY A 256 -11.82 -6.90 19.73
N LEU A 257 -10.61 -6.84 19.20
CA LEU A 257 -10.35 -6.72 17.77
C LEU A 257 -10.42 -8.10 17.08
N ASP A 258 -10.98 -8.15 15.87
CA ASP A 258 -10.86 -9.30 14.99
C ASP A 258 -9.55 -9.24 14.18
N ARG A 259 -9.11 -8.03 13.84
CA ARG A 259 -7.85 -7.75 13.17
C ARG A 259 -7.18 -6.55 13.83
N PHE A 260 -5.88 -6.67 14.09
CA PHE A 260 -5.07 -5.55 14.53
C PHE A 260 -4.64 -4.73 13.30
N SER A 261 -4.89 -3.42 13.29
CA SER A 261 -4.60 -2.55 12.16
C SER A 261 -3.76 -1.33 12.53
N TYR A 262 -2.98 -0.90 11.54
CA TYR A 262 -2.15 0.29 11.62
C TYR A 262 -1.99 0.93 10.25
N HIS A 263 -1.49 2.17 10.24
CA HIS A 263 -1.13 2.92 9.05
C HIS A 263 0.39 3.09 8.95
N HIS A 264 0.92 3.19 7.73
CA HIS A 264 2.35 3.40 7.50
C HIS A 264 2.60 4.28 6.28
N TYR A 265 3.43 5.30 6.45
CA TYR A 265 4.01 6.05 5.35
C TYR A 265 5.52 6.14 5.58
N ASN A 266 6.32 5.95 4.53
CA ASN A 266 7.78 6.08 4.64
C ASN A 266 8.21 7.49 5.01
N ALA A 267 7.41 8.51 4.66
CA ALA A 267 7.73 9.90 4.90
C ALA A 267 6.48 10.78 5.08
N VAL A 268 6.74 12.05 5.34
CA VAL A 268 5.76 13.15 5.23
C VAL A 268 6.09 13.92 3.97
N SER A 269 5.11 14.29 3.15
CA SER A 269 5.40 15.03 1.92
C SER A 269 5.80 16.50 2.18
N PRO A 270 6.40 17.19 1.20
CA PRO A 270 6.63 18.64 1.27
C PRO A 270 5.36 19.46 1.57
N ARG A 271 4.14 18.92 1.32
CA ARG A 271 2.90 19.62 1.70
C ARG A 271 2.77 19.79 3.21
N CYS A 272 3.38 18.91 3.98
CA CYS A 272 3.35 18.92 5.44
C CYS A 272 4.75 19.14 6.04
N GLY A 273 5.65 19.75 5.28
CA GLY A 273 6.99 20.12 5.76
C GLY A 273 8.06 19.05 5.59
N GLY A 274 7.76 17.95 4.89
CA GLY A 274 8.75 16.94 4.52
C GLY A 274 9.86 17.47 3.62
N ARG A 275 11.06 16.91 3.77
CA ARG A 275 12.28 17.37 3.07
C ARG A 275 13.15 16.24 2.53
N ASP A 276 12.61 15.02 2.43
CA ASP A 276 13.34 13.87 1.91
C ASP A 276 13.80 14.12 0.46
N ASP A 277 15.00 13.62 0.14
CA ASP A 277 15.61 13.72 -1.19
C ASP A 277 15.32 12.43 -1.99
N PRO A 278 14.72 12.51 -3.20
CA PRO A 278 14.50 11.34 -4.06
C PRO A 278 15.77 10.58 -4.43
N SER A 279 16.97 11.14 -4.26
CA SER A 279 18.23 10.40 -4.45
C SER A 279 18.49 9.34 -3.38
N GLN A 280 17.82 9.42 -2.22
CA GLN A 280 18.04 8.54 -1.06
C GLN A 280 16.94 7.48 -0.90
N VAL A 281 15.86 7.54 -1.69
CA VAL A 281 14.67 6.70 -1.47
C VAL A 281 14.77 5.32 -2.12
N LEU A 282 15.73 5.10 -3.02
CA LEU A 282 16.08 3.77 -3.52
C LEU A 282 17.25 3.21 -2.72
N SER A 283 17.01 2.97 -1.43
CA SER A 283 18.01 2.47 -0.47
C SER A 283 17.41 1.46 0.49
N GLU A 284 18.25 0.60 1.07
CA GLU A 284 17.85 -0.35 2.12
C GLU A 284 17.17 0.37 3.29
N GLU A 285 17.72 1.52 3.71
CA GLU A 285 17.20 2.30 4.82
C GLU A 285 15.76 2.78 4.54
N TRP A 286 15.50 3.30 3.33
CA TRP A 286 14.17 3.75 2.96
C TRP A 286 13.17 2.59 2.93
N LEU A 287 13.55 1.50 2.28
CA LEU A 287 12.67 0.36 2.06
C LEU A 287 12.35 -0.40 3.37
N ALA A 288 13.32 -0.51 4.29
CA ALA A 288 13.16 -1.19 5.57
C ALA A 288 12.31 -0.41 6.60
N ARG A 289 11.90 0.85 6.34
CA ARG A 289 11.05 1.64 7.26
C ARG A 289 9.72 0.93 7.58
N THR A 290 9.19 0.15 6.63
CA THR A 290 7.97 -0.63 6.85
C THR A 290 8.17 -1.76 7.87
N ASP A 291 9.37 -2.34 7.95
CA ASP A 291 9.69 -3.41 8.90
C ASP A 291 9.80 -2.86 10.32
N ALA A 292 10.47 -1.71 10.47
CA ALA A 292 10.60 -1.03 11.76
C ALA A 292 9.22 -0.66 12.34
N THR A 293 8.34 -0.15 11.49
CA THR A 293 6.96 0.19 11.90
C THR A 293 6.16 -1.06 12.25
N LEU A 294 6.27 -2.12 11.45
CA LEU A 294 5.60 -3.38 11.75
C LEU A 294 6.07 -4.01 13.06
N ALA A 295 7.36 -3.91 13.40
CA ALA A 295 7.89 -4.44 14.66
C ALA A 295 7.21 -3.80 15.88
N ILE A 296 7.06 -2.47 15.88
CA ILE A 296 6.36 -1.73 16.95
C ILE A 296 4.92 -2.24 17.09
N TYR A 297 4.18 -2.31 15.98
CA TYR A 297 2.78 -2.75 16.00
C TYR A 297 2.60 -4.23 16.31
N ARG A 298 3.59 -5.08 16.01
CA ARG A 298 3.60 -6.48 16.42
C ARG A 298 3.71 -6.62 17.92
N ASP A 299 4.63 -5.90 18.54
CA ASP A 299 4.81 -5.95 19.99
C ASP A 299 3.53 -5.48 20.70
N LEU A 300 2.90 -4.41 20.19
CA LEU A 300 1.61 -3.94 20.69
C LEU A 300 0.48 -4.96 20.46
N ARG A 301 0.41 -5.58 19.28
CA ARG A 301 -0.57 -6.64 19.02
C ARG A 301 -0.36 -7.81 19.96
N ASP A 302 0.88 -8.28 20.15
CA ASP A 302 1.19 -9.43 20.99
C ASP A 302 0.85 -9.16 22.46
N GLU A 303 0.99 -7.92 22.93
CA GLU A 303 0.63 -7.53 24.29
C GLU A 303 -0.89 -7.38 24.50
N PHE A 304 -1.59 -6.69 23.60
CA PHE A 304 -2.99 -6.28 23.83
C PHE A 304 -4.01 -7.15 23.09
N GLU A 305 -3.63 -7.81 22.01
CA GLU A 305 -4.48 -8.60 21.11
C GLU A 305 -3.76 -9.87 20.62
N PRO A 306 -3.26 -10.73 21.53
CA PRO A 306 -2.35 -11.82 21.20
C PRO A 306 -2.93 -12.75 20.12
N GLY A 307 -2.12 -13.02 19.09
CA GLY A 307 -2.48 -13.92 17.98
C GLY A 307 -3.44 -13.33 16.94
N LYS A 308 -3.97 -12.12 17.11
CA LYS A 308 -4.84 -11.49 16.10
C LYS A 308 -4.09 -11.17 14.82
N PRO A 309 -4.63 -11.45 13.62
CA PRO A 309 -3.94 -11.13 12.38
C PRO A 309 -3.73 -9.61 12.22
N ILE A 310 -2.60 -9.23 11.65
CA ILE A 310 -2.22 -7.83 11.43
C ILE A 310 -2.57 -7.39 10.01
N TRP A 311 -3.23 -6.24 9.87
CA TRP A 311 -3.57 -5.57 8.61
C TRP A 311 -2.91 -4.18 8.56
N LEU A 312 -2.30 -3.84 7.42
CA LEU A 312 -1.89 -2.47 7.11
C LEU A 312 -3.02 -1.83 6.31
N THR A 313 -3.91 -1.10 6.98
CA THR A 313 -5.17 -0.59 6.38
C THR A 313 -5.01 0.75 5.67
N GLU A 314 -3.85 1.39 5.75
CA GLU A 314 -3.54 2.57 4.95
C GLU A 314 -2.03 2.75 4.80
N THR A 315 -1.54 2.80 3.55
CA THR A 315 -0.12 3.05 3.29
C THR A 315 0.16 3.71 1.95
N ALA A 316 1.22 4.51 1.87
CA ALA A 316 1.84 4.96 0.62
C ALA A 316 3.31 5.35 0.88
N ASP A 317 3.98 5.96 -0.10
CA ASP A 317 5.32 6.52 0.12
C ASP A 317 5.32 7.62 1.19
N ALA A 318 4.48 8.65 1.01
CA ALA A 318 4.39 9.74 1.97
C ALA A 318 2.98 10.16 2.31
N ALA A 319 2.80 10.50 3.58
CA ALA A 319 1.59 11.13 4.08
C ALA A 319 1.37 12.50 3.42
N CYS A 320 0.18 13.07 3.60
CA CYS A 320 -0.21 14.34 3.00
C CYS A 320 -0.18 14.34 1.46
N GLY A 321 -0.79 13.31 0.86
CA GLY A 321 -1.01 13.22 -0.58
C GLY A 321 0.20 12.82 -1.42
N GLY A 322 1.26 12.31 -0.78
CA GLY A 322 2.42 11.73 -1.47
C GLY A 322 3.50 12.74 -1.86
N ASN A 323 4.69 12.25 -2.15
CA ASN A 323 5.81 13.03 -2.68
C ASN A 323 5.67 13.29 -4.19
N PRO A 324 6.42 14.25 -4.76
CA PRO A 324 6.39 14.50 -6.20
C PRO A 324 6.78 13.29 -7.07
N TRP A 325 7.53 12.32 -6.53
CA TRP A 325 7.99 11.13 -7.22
C TRP A 325 7.06 9.92 -7.13
N ASP A 326 6.02 9.94 -6.29
CA ASP A 326 5.17 8.75 -6.06
C ASP A 326 4.43 8.30 -7.33
N LYS A 327 4.21 9.24 -8.25
CA LYS A 327 3.63 8.97 -9.58
C LYS A 327 4.62 8.41 -10.61
N THR A 328 5.85 8.07 -10.19
CA THR A 328 6.95 7.64 -11.07
C THR A 328 7.41 6.22 -10.75
N PHE A 329 8.24 5.64 -11.63
CA PHE A 329 8.74 4.28 -11.47
C PHE A 329 9.59 4.09 -10.20
N LEU A 330 10.16 5.16 -9.65
CA LEU A 330 10.93 5.16 -8.41
C LEU A 330 10.15 4.55 -7.23
N ASP A 331 8.86 4.89 -7.08
CA ASP A 331 8.07 4.36 -5.96
C ASP A 331 7.63 2.90 -6.15
N THR A 332 7.74 2.37 -7.37
CA THR A 332 7.36 0.97 -7.64
C THR A 332 8.26 -0.02 -6.90
N PHE A 333 9.50 0.37 -6.61
CA PHE A 333 10.41 -0.41 -5.77
C PHE A 333 9.87 -0.52 -4.35
N ARG A 334 9.59 0.61 -3.69
CA ARG A 334 8.98 0.64 -2.35
C ARG A 334 7.67 -0.13 -2.31
N TYR A 335 6.78 0.10 -3.28
CA TYR A 335 5.50 -0.57 -3.34
C TYR A 335 5.64 -2.11 -3.35
N LEU A 336 6.43 -2.66 -4.28
CA LEU A 336 6.58 -4.12 -4.42
C LEU A 336 7.42 -4.75 -3.30
N ASP A 337 8.44 -4.03 -2.83
CA ASP A 337 9.28 -4.49 -1.72
C ASP A 337 8.50 -4.52 -0.39
N GLN A 338 7.66 -3.51 -0.14
CA GLN A 338 6.76 -3.50 1.01
C GLN A 338 5.81 -4.71 0.98
N LEU A 339 5.19 -5.01 -0.16
CA LEU A 339 4.33 -6.19 -0.29
C LEU A 339 5.12 -7.48 0.01
N GLY A 340 6.33 -7.62 -0.52
CA GLY A 340 7.17 -8.80 -0.30
C GLY A 340 7.66 -8.96 1.15
N ARG A 341 8.03 -7.86 1.81
CA ARG A 341 8.45 -7.86 3.22
C ARG A 341 7.29 -8.19 4.14
N LEU A 342 6.16 -7.52 3.96
CA LEU A 342 4.98 -7.68 4.82
C LEU A 342 4.32 -9.05 4.64
N SER A 343 4.29 -9.62 3.43
CA SER A 343 3.79 -10.98 3.21
C SER A 343 4.66 -12.02 3.90
N ARG A 344 5.99 -11.93 3.76
CA ARG A 344 6.96 -12.78 4.46
C ARG A 344 6.82 -12.68 5.97
N ALA A 345 6.55 -11.48 6.45
CA ALA A 345 6.36 -11.25 7.87
C ALA A 345 5.03 -11.88 8.36
N GLY A 346 4.02 -12.06 7.51
CA GLY A 346 2.71 -12.61 7.88
C GLY A 346 1.60 -11.58 8.08
N VAL A 347 1.80 -10.34 7.61
CA VAL A 347 0.71 -9.35 7.47
C VAL A 347 -0.31 -9.89 6.47
N GLN A 348 -1.59 -9.79 6.80
CA GLN A 348 -2.63 -10.44 6.00
C GLN A 348 -3.25 -9.54 4.92
N ALA A 349 -3.20 -8.22 5.08
CA ALA A 349 -3.68 -7.27 4.08
C ALA A 349 -2.86 -5.98 4.10
N VAL A 350 -2.65 -5.39 2.92
CA VAL A 350 -1.97 -4.11 2.69
C VAL A 350 -2.84 -3.26 1.77
N MET A 351 -3.37 -2.16 2.29
CA MET A 351 -4.29 -1.27 1.58
C MET A 351 -3.59 0.03 1.17
N HIS A 352 -3.28 0.16 -0.13
CA HIS A 352 -2.56 1.30 -0.67
C HIS A 352 -3.47 2.53 -0.79
N ASN A 353 -3.03 3.64 -0.21
CA ASN A 353 -3.62 4.95 -0.39
C ASN A 353 -3.06 5.57 -1.67
N THR A 354 -3.83 5.84 -2.72
CA THR A 354 -5.22 5.40 -2.97
C THR A 354 -5.30 4.75 -4.35
N LEU A 355 -6.49 4.25 -4.69
CA LEU A 355 -6.78 3.80 -6.05
C LEU A 355 -6.63 4.93 -7.08
N ALA A 356 -7.15 6.14 -6.82
CA ALA A 356 -7.30 7.17 -7.86
C ALA A 356 -7.21 8.63 -7.38
N ALA A 357 -6.52 8.92 -6.27
CA ALA A 357 -6.30 10.29 -5.81
C ALA A 357 -4.86 10.52 -5.32
N SER A 358 -4.52 11.81 -5.17
CA SER A 358 -3.20 12.29 -4.73
C SER A 358 -2.04 11.88 -5.67
N ASP A 359 -0.80 12.27 -5.35
CA ASP A 359 0.37 11.91 -6.18
C ASP A 359 0.77 10.43 -6.01
N TYR A 360 0.42 9.80 -4.87
CA TYR A 360 0.61 8.37 -4.63
C TYR A 360 -0.43 7.44 -5.29
N GLY A 361 -1.48 7.98 -5.91
CA GLY A 361 -2.57 7.17 -6.45
C GLY A 361 -2.08 6.13 -7.47
N LEU A 362 -2.65 4.92 -7.45
CA LEU A 362 -2.38 3.90 -8.47
C LEU A 362 -2.81 4.40 -9.86
N LEU A 363 -3.87 5.18 -9.92
CA LEU A 363 -4.40 5.79 -11.13
C LEU A 363 -4.30 7.31 -11.06
N ASP A 364 -4.15 7.94 -12.23
CA ASP A 364 -4.30 9.38 -12.34
C ASP A 364 -5.74 9.82 -12.02
N GLU A 365 -5.87 10.81 -11.13
CA GLU A 365 -7.16 11.22 -10.55
C GLU A 365 -8.18 11.80 -11.54
N LYS A 366 -7.74 12.28 -12.71
CA LYS A 366 -8.64 12.87 -13.71
C LYS A 366 -8.90 11.92 -14.87
N THR A 367 -7.86 11.19 -15.28
CA THR A 367 -7.89 10.41 -16.52
C THR A 367 -8.01 8.90 -16.29
N PHE A 368 -7.85 8.47 -15.04
CA PHE A 368 -7.68 7.07 -14.63
C PHE A 368 -6.60 6.35 -15.43
N ARG A 369 -5.58 7.07 -15.91
CA ARG A 369 -4.42 6.44 -16.55
C ARG A 369 -3.61 5.71 -15.47
N PRO A 370 -3.25 4.44 -15.68
CA PRO A 370 -2.34 3.72 -14.80
C PRO A 370 -1.04 4.49 -14.56
N ARG A 371 -0.66 4.61 -13.29
CA ARG A 371 0.67 5.07 -12.86
C ARG A 371 1.59 3.86 -12.63
N PRO A 372 2.90 4.07 -12.47
CA PRO A 372 3.85 2.97 -12.34
C PRO A 372 3.49 1.90 -11.30
N ASN A 373 3.06 2.30 -10.10
CA ASN A 373 2.65 1.36 -9.05
C ASN A 373 1.46 0.48 -9.47
N TYR A 374 0.53 0.96 -10.28
CA TYR A 374 -0.57 0.13 -10.79
C TYR A 374 -0.06 -1.06 -11.62
N TRP A 375 1.01 -0.88 -12.40
CA TRP A 375 1.60 -1.98 -13.18
C TRP A 375 2.31 -2.99 -12.28
N GLY A 376 2.96 -2.52 -11.21
CA GLY A 376 3.50 -3.39 -10.16
C GLY A 376 2.40 -4.18 -9.46
N ALA A 377 1.34 -3.51 -9.01
CA ALA A 377 0.15 -4.10 -8.41
C ALA A 377 -0.47 -5.18 -9.32
N LEU A 378 -0.66 -4.86 -10.60
CA LEU A 378 -1.18 -5.82 -11.58
C LEU A 378 -0.30 -7.07 -11.70
N LEU A 379 1.03 -6.92 -11.84
CA LEU A 379 1.91 -8.09 -11.94
C LEU A 379 1.96 -8.90 -10.64
N TRP A 380 1.98 -8.25 -9.48
CA TRP A 380 1.86 -8.94 -8.19
C TRP A 380 0.60 -9.80 -8.18
N HIS A 381 -0.55 -9.21 -8.47
CA HIS A 381 -1.83 -9.91 -8.43
C HIS A 381 -1.87 -11.10 -9.42
N ARG A 382 -1.27 -10.95 -10.61
CA ARG A 382 -1.25 -12.00 -11.62
C ARG A 382 -0.28 -13.14 -11.34
N LEU A 383 0.80 -12.88 -10.61
CA LEU A 383 1.95 -13.80 -10.56
C LEU A 383 2.28 -14.29 -9.14
N MET A 384 1.91 -13.54 -8.09
CA MET A 384 2.21 -13.85 -6.69
C MET A 384 0.94 -14.35 -5.98
N GLY A 385 0.90 -15.64 -5.64
CA GLY A 385 -0.24 -16.26 -4.95
C GLY A 385 -0.24 -16.05 -3.44
N THR A 386 -1.16 -16.70 -2.73
CA THR A 386 -1.38 -16.48 -1.28
C THR A 386 -0.42 -17.26 -0.39
N THR A 387 0.14 -18.37 -0.87
CA THR A 387 1.15 -19.14 -0.12
C THR A 387 2.51 -18.47 -0.27
N VAL A 388 3.07 -18.03 0.86
CA VAL A 388 4.37 -17.37 0.94
C VAL A 388 5.46 -18.40 1.17
N LEU A 389 6.54 -18.32 0.41
CA LEU A 389 7.67 -19.24 0.45
C LEU A 389 8.93 -18.54 0.97
N ASP A 390 9.79 -19.29 1.65
CA ASP A 390 11.14 -18.82 1.91
C ASP A 390 12.00 -18.96 0.66
N ALA A 391 12.34 -17.83 0.05
CA ALA A 391 13.21 -17.78 -1.13
C ALA A 391 14.59 -18.43 -0.87
N SER A 392 15.04 -18.50 0.39
CA SER A 392 16.30 -19.14 0.80
C SER A 392 17.53 -18.66 0.00
N VAL A 393 17.52 -17.40 -0.46
CA VAL A 393 18.62 -16.78 -1.20
C VAL A 393 19.58 -16.13 -0.21
N ALA A 394 20.88 -16.33 -0.41
CA ALA A 394 21.90 -15.64 0.37
C ALA A 394 21.71 -14.11 0.26
N ALA A 395 21.76 -13.42 1.40
CA ALA A 395 21.61 -11.97 1.42
C ALA A 395 22.67 -11.32 0.53
N ALA A 396 22.22 -10.44 -0.37
CA ALA A 396 23.07 -9.60 -1.18
C ALA A 396 22.62 -8.16 -1.05
N SER A 397 23.58 -7.26 -0.82
CA SER A 397 23.30 -5.83 -0.64
C SER A 397 22.59 -5.29 -1.87
N GLY A 398 21.47 -4.58 -1.67
CA GLY A 398 20.72 -3.96 -2.76
C GLY A 398 19.95 -4.95 -3.64
N PHE A 399 19.76 -6.18 -3.19
CA PHE A 399 19.06 -7.22 -3.95
C PHE A 399 18.10 -8.02 -3.08
N HIS A 400 16.80 -7.83 -3.31
CA HIS A 400 15.74 -8.49 -2.54
C HIS A 400 15.07 -9.57 -3.38
N VAL A 401 14.78 -10.71 -2.76
CA VAL A 401 14.05 -11.81 -3.39
C VAL A 401 12.93 -12.28 -2.49
N HIS A 402 11.70 -12.25 -3.02
CA HIS A 402 10.51 -12.78 -2.39
C HIS A 402 9.96 -13.92 -3.24
N ALA A 403 9.39 -14.95 -2.61
CA ALA A 403 8.91 -16.13 -3.30
C ALA A 403 7.49 -16.49 -2.85
N HIS A 404 6.62 -16.77 -3.80
CA HIS A 404 5.24 -17.20 -3.54
C HIS A 404 4.90 -18.36 -4.48
N CYS A 405 3.92 -19.17 -4.12
CA CYS A 405 3.29 -20.05 -5.10
C CYS A 405 2.59 -19.21 -6.18
N HIS A 406 2.54 -19.70 -7.42
CA HIS A 406 1.81 -19.01 -8.48
C HIS A 406 0.29 -19.16 -8.27
N PRO A 407 -0.53 -18.11 -8.46
CA PRO A 407 -1.96 -18.14 -8.10
C PRO A 407 -2.81 -19.08 -8.97
N ALA A 408 -2.37 -19.41 -10.18
CA ALA A 408 -3.15 -20.19 -11.16
C ALA A 408 -2.44 -21.44 -11.71
N LEU A 409 -1.17 -21.69 -11.34
CA LEU A 409 -0.38 -22.79 -11.90
C LEU A 409 0.04 -23.71 -10.76
N HIS A 410 -0.53 -24.91 -10.71
CA HIS A 410 -0.25 -25.89 -9.67
C HIS A 410 1.24 -26.30 -9.68
N GLY A 411 1.84 -26.37 -8.50
CA GLY A 411 3.24 -26.69 -8.28
C GLY A 411 4.23 -25.59 -8.71
N ALA A 412 3.76 -24.49 -9.32
CA ALA A 412 4.63 -23.44 -9.82
C ALA A 412 5.01 -22.43 -8.73
N VAL A 413 6.24 -21.94 -8.81
CA VAL A 413 6.79 -20.90 -7.94
C VAL A 413 7.00 -19.63 -8.74
N THR A 414 6.66 -18.49 -8.16
CA THR A 414 7.03 -17.17 -8.68
C THR A 414 7.99 -16.49 -7.73
N LEU A 415 9.06 -15.92 -8.29
CA LEU A 415 9.95 -15.03 -7.56
C LEU A 415 9.69 -13.59 -7.96
N LEU A 416 9.76 -12.68 -7.00
CA LEU A 416 9.93 -11.25 -7.18
C LEU A 416 11.36 -10.90 -6.77
N ALA A 417 12.19 -10.52 -7.73
CA ALA A 417 13.57 -10.09 -7.54
C ALA A 417 13.69 -8.59 -7.81
N ILE A 418 14.14 -7.83 -6.83
CA ILE A 418 14.25 -6.37 -6.86
C ILE A 418 15.73 -6.00 -6.76
N ASN A 419 16.27 -5.36 -7.80
CA ASN A 419 17.63 -4.83 -7.78
C ASN A 419 17.56 -3.31 -7.61
N ILE A 420 17.94 -2.85 -6.41
CA ILE A 420 17.98 -1.43 -6.05
C ILE A 420 19.37 -0.81 -6.26
N SER A 421 20.37 -1.60 -6.69
CA SER A 421 21.68 -1.05 -7.05
C SER A 421 21.56 -0.11 -8.25
N HIS A 422 22.34 0.97 -8.23
CA HIS A 422 22.39 1.98 -9.29
C HIS A 422 23.31 1.57 -10.46
N ASP A 423 24.32 0.73 -10.21
CA ASP A 423 25.36 0.41 -11.19
C ASP A 423 25.69 -1.09 -11.26
N ALA A 424 25.31 -1.89 -10.26
CA ALA A 424 25.57 -3.32 -10.23
C ALA A 424 24.40 -4.16 -10.75
N SER A 425 24.72 -5.11 -11.62
CA SER A 425 23.81 -6.20 -11.97
C SER A 425 23.95 -7.32 -10.94
N HIS A 426 22.84 -8.01 -10.65
CA HIS A 426 22.86 -9.27 -9.91
C HIS A 426 22.59 -10.44 -10.86
N SER A 427 23.13 -11.61 -10.53
CA SER A 427 22.87 -12.86 -11.26
C SER A 427 22.24 -13.88 -10.34
N LEU A 428 21.16 -14.50 -10.81
CA LEU A 428 20.44 -15.55 -10.11
C LEU A 428 20.53 -16.85 -10.94
N ALA A 429 21.12 -17.89 -10.39
CA ALA A 429 21.12 -19.22 -10.98
C ALA A 429 19.75 -19.89 -10.78
N VAL A 430 18.96 -19.93 -11.84
CA VAL A 430 17.62 -20.52 -11.88
C VAL A 430 17.72 -21.93 -12.48
N PRO A 431 17.51 -23.01 -11.71
CA PRO A 431 17.81 -24.38 -12.16
C PRO A 431 16.80 -24.93 -13.19
N LEU A 432 15.70 -24.21 -13.44
CA LEU A 432 14.59 -24.63 -14.28
C LEU A 432 14.23 -23.55 -15.31
N PRO A 433 13.64 -23.90 -16.45
CA PRO A 433 13.07 -22.91 -17.37
C PRO A 433 12.07 -22.00 -16.66
N SER A 434 12.07 -20.72 -17.05
CA SER A 434 11.22 -19.70 -16.43
C SER A 434 10.66 -18.70 -17.43
N SER A 435 9.60 -18.01 -17.04
CA SER A 435 9.04 -16.86 -17.76
C SER A 435 9.39 -15.58 -17.01
N ARG A 436 10.08 -14.66 -17.70
CA ARG A 436 10.60 -13.42 -17.13
C ARG A 436 9.69 -12.23 -17.43
N TYR A 437 9.38 -11.45 -16.39
CA TYR A 437 8.66 -10.19 -16.47
C TYR A 437 9.48 -9.11 -15.76
N THR A 438 10.33 -8.40 -16.49
CA THR A 438 11.13 -7.30 -15.92
C THR A 438 10.44 -5.97 -16.15
N LEU A 439 10.07 -5.30 -15.05
CA LEU A 439 9.74 -3.89 -15.03
C LEU A 439 11.02 -3.06 -15.01
N GLY A 440 11.04 -2.05 -15.87
CA GLY A 440 12.05 -1.00 -15.89
C GLY A 440 11.45 0.30 -16.40
N SER A 441 12.27 1.33 -16.51
CA SER A 441 11.89 2.56 -17.17
C SER A 441 13.09 3.25 -17.80
N THR A 442 12.86 4.28 -18.61
CA THR A 442 13.94 5.08 -19.22
C THR A 442 14.75 5.84 -18.17
N ARG A 443 14.14 6.13 -17.01
CA ARG A 443 14.75 6.65 -15.78
C ARG A 443 13.78 6.42 -14.62
N LEU A 444 14.30 6.37 -13.39
CA LEU A 444 13.48 6.16 -12.18
C LEU A 444 12.31 7.14 -12.06
N GLN A 445 12.51 8.44 -12.33
CA GLN A 445 11.47 9.47 -12.19
C GLN A 445 10.54 9.58 -13.42
N ALA A 446 10.51 8.57 -14.29
CA ALA A 446 9.57 8.55 -15.41
C ALA A 446 8.17 8.08 -14.97
N PRO A 447 7.09 8.67 -15.53
CA PRO A 447 5.71 8.26 -15.23
C PRO A 447 5.27 7.01 -16.03
N THR A 448 6.17 6.44 -16.82
CA THR A 448 5.92 5.28 -17.70
C THR A 448 6.75 4.10 -17.24
N VAL A 449 6.22 2.90 -17.42
CA VAL A 449 6.91 1.64 -17.11
C VAL A 449 7.05 0.83 -18.39
N GLN A 450 8.15 0.11 -18.53
CA GLN A 450 8.38 -0.87 -19.56
C GLN A 450 8.33 -2.27 -18.95
N LEU A 451 7.65 -3.19 -19.61
CA LEU A 451 7.72 -4.63 -19.34
C LEU A 451 8.58 -5.27 -20.42
N ASN A 452 9.70 -5.87 -20.02
CA ASN A 452 10.66 -6.51 -20.94
C ASN A 452 11.09 -5.58 -22.10
N GLY A 453 11.22 -4.28 -21.84
CA GLY A 453 11.59 -3.26 -22.84
C GLY A 453 10.42 -2.66 -23.61
N HIS A 454 9.19 -3.12 -23.42
CA HIS A 454 8.00 -2.60 -24.09
C HIS A 454 7.18 -1.71 -23.13
N THR A 455 6.93 -0.45 -23.53
CA THR A 455 6.14 0.48 -22.72
C THR A 455 4.73 -0.05 -22.46
N LEU A 456 4.37 -0.17 -21.18
CA LEU A 456 3.03 -0.53 -20.75
C LEU A 456 2.08 0.66 -20.91
N ALA A 457 0.99 0.43 -21.63
CA ALA A 457 -0.10 1.37 -21.80
C ALA A 457 -1.40 0.60 -22.06
N LEU A 458 -2.53 1.23 -21.73
CA LEU A 458 -3.82 0.72 -22.21
C LEU A 458 -3.85 0.76 -23.73
N THR A 459 -4.59 -0.17 -24.33
CA THR A 459 -4.86 -0.13 -25.77
C THR A 459 -5.61 1.15 -26.14
N ALA A 460 -5.67 1.49 -27.43
CA ALA A 460 -6.47 2.62 -27.91
C ALA A 460 -7.95 2.53 -27.49
N SER A 461 -8.48 1.31 -27.34
CA SER A 461 -9.84 1.03 -26.84
C SER A 461 -9.96 1.05 -25.31
N GLY A 462 -8.89 1.39 -24.58
CA GLY A 462 -8.85 1.45 -23.13
C GLY A 462 -8.88 0.09 -22.43
N LYS A 463 -8.50 -0.99 -23.14
CA LYS A 463 -8.35 -2.34 -22.56
C LYS A 463 -6.95 -2.52 -21.96
N MET A 464 -6.84 -3.46 -21.03
CA MET A 464 -5.56 -3.89 -20.49
C MET A 464 -4.66 -4.46 -21.60
N PRO A 465 -3.35 -4.12 -21.62
CA PRO A 465 -2.42 -4.75 -22.54
C PRO A 465 -2.18 -6.21 -22.14
N ASN A 466 -1.73 -7.02 -23.09
CA ASN A 466 -1.16 -8.31 -22.77
C ASN A 466 0.15 -8.10 -22.02
N LEU A 467 0.33 -8.79 -20.90
CA LEU A 467 1.59 -8.80 -20.15
C LEU A 467 2.49 -9.88 -20.78
N ILE A 468 3.33 -9.47 -21.72
CA ILE A 468 4.15 -10.38 -22.52
C ILE A 468 5.39 -10.76 -21.71
N ASP A 469 5.54 -12.05 -21.44
CA ASP A 469 6.72 -12.61 -20.80
C ASP A 469 7.88 -12.79 -21.79
N ARG A 470 9.06 -13.05 -21.24
CA ARG A 470 10.21 -13.51 -21.99
C ARG A 470 10.61 -14.91 -21.49
N PRO A 471 10.45 -15.96 -22.31
CA PRO A 471 10.93 -17.30 -21.95
C PRO A 471 12.44 -17.31 -21.71
N MET A 472 12.86 -18.04 -20.69
CA MET A 472 14.24 -18.21 -20.26
C MET A 472 14.53 -19.71 -20.12
N ALA A 473 15.68 -20.15 -20.65
CA ALA A 473 16.21 -21.46 -20.32
C ALA A 473 16.69 -21.51 -18.86
N ALA A 474 16.84 -22.72 -18.31
CA ALA A 474 17.54 -22.90 -17.05
C ALA A 474 18.97 -22.35 -17.13
N GLY A 475 19.44 -21.72 -16.05
CA GLY A 475 20.78 -21.16 -15.95
C GLY A 475 20.82 -19.81 -15.25
N SER A 476 21.91 -19.08 -15.48
CA SER A 476 22.13 -17.77 -14.88
C SER A 476 21.23 -16.70 -15.52
N VAL A 477 20.41 -16.04 -14.71
CA VAL A 477 19.56 -14.92 -15.10
C VAL A 477 20.17 -13.63 -14.58
N ARG A 478 20.67 -12.80 -15.50
CA ARG A 478 21.18 -11.46 -15.17
C ARG A 478 20.04 -10.46 -14.99
N LEU A 479 20.05 -9.75 -13.87
CA LEU A 479 19.11 -8.73 -13.45
C LEU A 479 19.84 -7.38 -13.42
N ALA A 480 19.39 -6.46 -14.26
CA ALA A 480 20.04 -5.16 -14.43
C ALA A 480 19.87 -4.27 -13.17
N PRO A 481 20.74 -3.27 -12.96
CA PRO A 481 20.54 -2.25 -11.93
C PRO A 481 19.16 -1.59 -12.10
N GLU A 482 18.57 -1.11 -11.01
CA GLU A 482 17.30 -0.37 -11.02
C GLU A 482 16.19 -1.08 -11.81
N THR A 483 16.03 -2.40 -11.60
CA THR A 483 14.93 -3.17 -12.20
C THR A 483 14.23 -4.06 -11.19
N ILE A 484 12.96 -4.36 -11.51
CA ILE A 484 12.11 -5.26 -10.73
C ILE A 484 11.71 -6.41 -11.64
N THR A 485 11.96 -7.65 -11.25
CA THR A 485 11.75 -8.81 -12.12
C THR A 485 10.92 -9.87 -11.43
N PHE A 486 9.81 -10.26 -12.06
CA PHE A 486 9.11 -11.50 -11.71
C PHE A 486 9.65 -12.66 -12.56
N LEU A 487 9.90 -13.80 -11.93
CA LEU A 487 10.30 -15.05 -12.58
C LEU A 487 9.30 -16.13 -12.21
N VAL A 488 8.47 -16.54 -13.17
CA VAL A 488 7.56 -17.68 -12.99
C VAL A 488 8.31 -18.94 -13.39
N ILE A 489 8.27 -19.97 -12.55
CA ILE A 489 8.95 -21.25 -12.73
C ILE A 489 7.87 -22.36 -12.73
N PRO A 490 7.22 -22.62 -13.88
CA PRO A 490 6.07 -23.52 -13.94
C PRO A 490 6.39 -24.95 -13.52
N ALA A 491 7.59 -25.44 -13.87
CA ALA A 491 8.03 -26.79 -13.61
C ALA A 491 8.68 -26.97 -12.22
N ALA A 492 8.51 -26.03 -11.29
CA ALA A 492 9.10 -26.11 -9.96
C ALA A 492 8.63 -27.34 -9.17
N ALA A 493 7.38 -27.80 -9.40
CA ALA A 493 6.77 -28.94 -8.71
C ALA A 493 6.89 -28.84 -7.18
N ASN A 494 6.81 -27.62 -6.64
CA ASN A 494 6.92 -27.39 -5.20
C ASN A 494 5.67 -27.95 -4.48
N ALA A 495 5.89 -28.83 -3.50
CA ALA A 495 4.82 -29.51 -2.78
C ALA A 495 3.84 -28.58 -2.04
N ALA A 496 4.28 -27.36 -1.67
CA ALA A 496 3.42 -26.37 -1.01
C ALA A 496 2.53 -25.58 -1.99
N CYS A 497 2.70 -25.76 -3.29
CA CYS A 497 2.02 -24.98 -4.33
C CYS A 497 0.95 -25.77 -5.10
N PHE A 498 0.47 -26.89 -4.57
CA PHE A 498 -0.55 -27.73 -5.20
C PHE A 498 -1.97 -27.39 -4.80
#